data_AF-H8I4A0-F1
#
_entry.id   AF-H8I4A0-F1
#
_cell.length_a   1.000
_cell.length_b   1.000
_cell.length_c   1.000
_cell.angle_alpha   90.00
_cell.angle_beta   90.00
_cell.angle_gamma   90.00
#
_symmetry.space_group_name_H-M   'P 1'
#
loop_
_entity.id
_entity.type
_entity.pdbx_description
1 polymer ?
#
loop_
_entity_poly.entity_id
_entity_poly.type
_entity_poly.pdbx_seq_one_letter_code
_entity_poly.pdbx_strand_id
1 'polypeptide(L)'
;MNAEFVLHEDEVLFLYDDRNTVGIVKAAKARQAYVETDEEELIQFLEPEDLIAVSCFSGGERAMRMARCMLFLVREGGVPLLVLKKGHPATRRIPLVVSAGSRIVLSGCIVPGTHPEQDVLCGKGEMDGITLKAVKGGVILEGGGSPRTAIQRFQP
;
A
#
# COMPACT_ATOMS: atom_id res chain seq x y z
N MET A 1 -11.51 -0.95 13.80
CA MET A 1 -10.57 -1.84 14.54
C MET A 1 -9.47 -1.00 15.18
N ASN A 2 -8.90 -1.44 16.31
CA ASN A 2 -7.62 -0.92 16.82
C ASN A 2 -6.72 -2.13 17.08
N ALA A 3 -5.64 -2.26 16.31
CA ALA A 3 -4.72 -3.37 16.42
C ALA A 3 -3.29 -2.93 16.13
N GLU A 4 -2.33 -3.59 16.77
CA GLU A 4 -0.90 -3.34 16.58
C GLU A 4 -0.24 -4.64 16.15
N PHE A 5 0.58 -4.54 15.10
CA PHE A 5 1.33 -5.66 14.56
C PHE A 5 2.81 -5.31 14.61
N VAL A 6 3.61 -6.22 15.19
CA VAL A 6 5.05 -6.22 14.96
C VAL A 6 5.29 -6.55 13.50
N LEU A 7 6.13 -5.77 12.84
CA LEU A 7 6.44 -5.93 11.41
C LEU A 7 7.92 -5.66 11.19
N HIS A 8 8.66 -6.74 10.93
CA HIS A 8 10.09 -6.65 10.62
C HIS A 8 10.34 -6.24 9.16
N GLU A 9 11.57 -5.78 8.88
CA GLU A 9 11.95 -5.29 7.55
C GLU A 9 11.94 -6.37 6.46
N ASP A 10 12.04 -7.65 6.84
CA ASP A 10 11.98 -8.80 5.94
C ASP A 10 10.60 -9.47 5.93
N GLU A 11 9.56 -8.75 6.36
CA GLU A 11 8.19 -9.22 6.44
C GLU A 11 7.21 -8.31 5.67
N VAL A 12 6.09 -8.91 5.28
CA VAL A 12 4.93 -8.23 4.71
C VAL A 12 3.70 -8.58 5.55
N LEU A 13 2.99 -7.55 5.99
CA LEU A 13 1.65 -7.69 6.57
C LEU A 13 0.62 -7.64 5.45
N PHE A 14 -0.21 -8.66 5.36
CA PHE A 14 -1.38 -8.69 4.50
C PHE A 14 -2.65 -8.43 5.30
N LEU A 15 -3.48 -7.54 4.79
CA LEU A 15 -4.90 -7.40 5.15
C LEU A 15 -5.71 -7.92 3.96
N TYR A 16 -6.68 -8.79 4.19
CA TYR A 16 -7.42 -9.37 3.07
C TYR A 16 -8.82 -9.86 3.44
N ASP A 17 -9.69 -9.86 2.44
CA ASP A 17 -10.97 -10.53 2.44
C ASP A 17 -11.04 -11.49 1.22
N ASP A 18 -12.22 -11.98 0.85
CA ASP A 18 -12.37 -12.89 -0.29
C ASP A 18 -12.18 -12.19 -1.65
N ARG A 19 -12.18 -10.86 -1.67
CA ARG A 19 -12.25 -10.02 -2.88
C ARG A 19 -11.14 -8.98 -3.00
N ASN A 20 -10.43 -8.66 -1.93
CA ASN A 20 -9.43 -7.61 -1.91
C ASN A 20 -8.26 -7.99 -1.00
N THR A 21 -7.08 -7.44 -1.31
CA THR A 21 -5.85 -7.68 -0.56
C THR A 21 -5.06 -6.38 -0.47
N VAL A 22 -4.54 -6.05 0.71
CA VAL A 22 -3.57 -4.98 0.92
C VAL A 22 -2.29 -5.59 1.49
N GLY A 23 -1.16 -5.36 0.85
CA GLY A 23 0.16 -5.75 1.36
C GLY A 23 0.91 -4.53 1.87
N ILE A 24 1.58 -4.66 3.01
CA ILE A 24 2.22 -3.56 3.73
C ILE A 24 3.62 -3.99 4.14
N VAL A 25 4.62 -3.18 3.82
CA VAL A 25 6.02 -3.38 4.25
C VAL A 25 6.58 -2.11 4.85
N LYS A 26 7.63 -2.27 5.65
CA LYS A 26 8.51 -1.16 6.02
C LYS A 26 9.35 -0.70 4.84
N ALA A 27 9.58 0.60 4.75
CA ALA A 27 10.56 1.17 3.83
C ALA A 27 11.98 0.64 4.13
N ALA A 28 12.29 0.30 5.39
CA ALA A 28 13.54 -0.32 5.88
C ALA A 28 14.82 0.52 5.71
N LYS A 29 14.83 1.47 4.78
CA LYS A 29 15.93 2.40 4.53
C LYS A 29 15.36 3.74 4.14
N ALA A 30 16.08 4.81 4.49
CA ALA A 30 15.81 6.14 3.98
C ALA A 30 15.90 6.11 2.45
N ARG A 31 14.88 6.62 1.77
CA ARG A 31 14.75 6.51 0.31
C ARG A 31 13.86 7.60 -0.26
N GLN A 32 14.01 7.82 -1.56
CA GLN A 32 13.13 8.65 -2.35
C GLN A 32 12.10 7.75 -3.05
N ALA A 33 10.82 8.05 -2.87
CA ALA A 33 9.75 7.53 -3.71
C ALA A 33 9.40 8.59 -4.74
N TYR A 34 9.61 8.27 -6.02
CA TYR A 34 9.24 9.11 -7.14
C TYR A 34 7.76 8.89 -7.44
N VAL A 35 6.98 9.96 -7.40
CA VAL A 35 5.55 9.94 -7.70
C VAL A 35 5.37 10.61 -9.06
N GLU A 36 5.20 9.78 -10.08
CA GLU A 36 5.05 10.23 -11.46
C GLU A 36 3.59 10.58 -11.71
N THR A 37 3.33 11.86 -11.99
CA THR A 37 2.01 12.35 -12.40
C THR A 37 2.03 12.69 -13.89
N ASP A 38 0.89 13.07 -14.45
CA ASP A 38 0.80 13.53 -15.84
C ASP A 38 1.30 14.97 -16.07
N GLU A 39 1.63 15.73 -15.02
CA GLU A 39 2.12 17.11 -15.12
C GLU A 39 3.59 17.23 -14.70
N GLU A 40 3.96 16.55 -13.62
CA GLU A 40 5.31 16.58 -13.05
C GLU A 40 5.66 15.30 -12.26
N GLU A 41 6.94 15.12 -11.97
CA GLU A 41 7.44 14.12 -11.04
C GLU A 41 7.62 14.77 -9.66
N LEU A 42 6.97 14.20 -8.64
CA LEU A 42 7.12 14.62 -7.25
C LEU A 42 8.07 13.67 -6.52
N ILE A 43 8.85 14.19 -5.58
CA ILE A 43 9.77 13.40 -4.76
C ILE A 43 9.23 13.35 -3.32
N GLN A 44 8.92 12.16 -2.84
CA GLN A 44 8.61 11.90 -1.44
C GLN A 44 9.78 11.24 -0.74
N PHE A 45 10.20 11.81 0.39
CA PHE A 45 11.20 11.21 1.26
C PHE A 45 10.53 10.26 2.23
N LEU A 46 11.03 9.02 2.31
CA LEU A 46 10.58 8.01 3.25
C LEU A 46 11.69 7.71 4.25
N GLU A 47 11.33 7.70 5.53
CA GLU A 47 12.18 7.22 6.62
C GLU A 47 12.13 5.69 6.70
N PRO A 48 13.12 5.01 7.31
CA PRO A 48 13.15 3.55 7.42
C PRO A 48 11.88 2.93 8.00
N GLU A 49 11.24 3.63 8.93
CA GLU A 49 10.03 3.16 9.62
C GLU A 49 8.74 3.40 8.84
N ASP A 50 8.77 4.25 7.80
CA ASP A 50 7.61 4.53 6.97
C ASP A 50 7.11 3.28 6.25
N LEU A 51 5.86 3.32 5.83
CA LEU A 51 5.21 2.19 5.19
C LEU A 51 5.20 2.37 3.68
N ILE A 52 5.24 1.26 2.97
CA ILE A 52 4.86 1.15 1.56
C ILE A 52 3.71 0.14 1.52
N ALA A 53 2.57 0.55 1.01
CA ALA A 53 1.37 -0.27 0.94
C ALA A 53 0.88 -0.41 -0.50
N VAL A 54 0.45 -1.62 -0.86
CA VAL A 54 -0.14 -1.94 -2.16
C VAL A 54 -1.52 -2.50 -1.95
N SER A 55 -2.52 -1.92 -2.61
CA SER A 55 -3.88 -2.47 -2.65
C SER A 55 -4.12 -3.19 -3.96
N CYS A 56 -4.64 -4.42 -3.87
CA CYS A 56 -5.07 -5.24 -4.97
C CYS A 56 -6.58 -5.43 -4.93
N PHE A 57 -7.24 -5.17 -6.06
CA PHE A 57 -8.69 -5.36 -6.23
C PHE A 57 -9.07 -6.82 -6.52
N SER A 58 -8.36 -7.76 -5.88
CA SER A 58 -8.64 -9.19 -5.89
C SER A 58 -8.20 -9.83 -4.56
N GLY A 59 -8.83 -10.94 -4.21
CA GLY A 59 -8.52 -11.72 -3.00
C GLY A 59 -7.66 -12.96 -3.27
N GLY A 60 -7.15 -13.56 -2.19
CA GLY A 60 -6.47 -14.86 -2.20
C GLY A 60 -5.00 -14.84 -2.60
N GLU A 61 -4.41 -16.03 -2.67
CA GLU A 61 -2.96 -16.24 -2.82
C GLU A 61 -2.35 -15.58 -4.06
N ARG A 62 -3.09 -15.53 -5.18
CA ARG A 62 -2.62 -14.85 -6.39
C ARG A 62 -2.46 -13.34 -6.15
N ALA A 63 -3.41 -12.72 -5.45
CA ALA A 63 -3.38 -11.29 -5.14
C ALA A 63 -2.23 -10.97 -4.17
N MET A 64 -2.01 -11.81 -3.15
CA MET A 64 -0.88 -11.66 -2.23
C MET A 64 0.47 -11.73 -2.94
N ARG A 65 0.65 -12.67 -3.88
CA ARG A 65 1.88 -12.74 -4.71
C ARG A 65 2.05 -11.49 -5.58
N MET A 66 0.98 -11.03 -6.23
CA MET A 66 1.01 -9.81 -7.04
C MET A 66 1.40 -8.57 -6.22
N ALA A 67 0.79 -8.40 -5.04
CA ALA A 67 1.14 -7.33 -4.11
C ALA A 67 2.60 -7.42 -3.68
N ARG A 68 3.11 -8.62 -3.38
CA ARG A 68 4.51 -8.83 -3.01
C ARG A 68 5.48 -8.45 -4.12
N CYS A 69 5.21 -8.86 -5.36
CA CYS A 69 6.01 -8.45 -6.52
C CYS A 69 6.06 -6.92 -6.66
N MET A 70 4.91 -6.24 -6.52
CA MET A 70 4.86 -4.78 -6.63
C MET A 70 5.61 -4.09 -5.49
N LEU A 71 5.41 -4.54 -4.24
CA LEU A 71 6.15 -4.05 -3.09
C LEU A 71 7.66 -4.21 -3.28
N PHE A 72 8.10 -5.35 -3.83
CA PHE A 72 9.50 -5.59 -4.17
C PHE A 72 10.01 -4.64 -5.26
N LEU A 73 9.26 -4.43 -6.34
CA LEU A 73 9.64 -3.52 -7.42
C LEU A 73 9.73 -2.06 -6.95
N VAL A 74 8.82 -1.62 -6.10
CA VAL A 74 8.81 -0.26 -5.56
C VAL A 74 9.92 -0.09 -4.53
N ARG A 75 10.01 -1.00 -3.55
CA ARG A 75 11.01 -0.92 -2.48
C ARG A 75 12.41 -1.24 -3.00
N GLU A 76 12.66 -2.38 -3.61
CA GLU A 76 14.03 -2.76 -3.98
C GLU A 76 14.40 -2.30 -5.40
N GLY A 77 13.42 -2.21 -6.30
CA GLY A 77 13.64 -1.82 -7.70
C GLY A 77 13.57 -0.33 -8.00
N GLY A 78 13.05 0.49 -7.08
CA GLY A 78 12.90 1.95 -7.28
C GLY A 78 11.89 2.33 -8.36
N VAL A 79 10.94 1.44 -8.68
CA VAL A 79 9.86 1.75 -9.64
C VAL A 79 9.02 2.92 -9.11
N PRO A 80 8.74 3.95 -9.94
CA PRO A 80 7.97 5.10 -9.51
C PRO A 80 6.51 4.73 -9.17
N LEU A 81 5.93 5.47 -8.24
CA LEU A 81 4.50 5.42 -7.92
C LEU A 81 3.75 6.20 -9.00
N LEU A 82 2.93 5.51 -9.79
CA LEU A 82 2.19 6.12 -10.89
C LEU A 82 0.86 6.69 -10.42
N VAL A 83 0.65 7.98 -10.67
CA VAL A 83 -0.62 8.68 -10.47
C VAL A 83 -1.18 9.10 -11.83
N LEU A 84 -2.30 8.51 -12.22
CA LEU A 84 -3.00 8.77 -13.47
C LEU A 84 -4.16 9.75 -13.30
N LYS A 85 -4.40 10.61 -14.30
CA LYS A 85 -5.64 11.40 -14.37
C LYS A 85 -6.89 10.54 -14.21
N LYS A 86 -7.87 11.08 -13.50
CA LYS A 86 -9.22 10.51 -13.42
C LYS A 86 -9.77 10.29 -14.83
N GLY A 87 -10.24 9.07 -15.10
CA GLY A 87 -10.77 8.69 -16.41
C GLY A 87 -9.72 8.20 -17.42
N HIS A 88 -8.44 8.13 -17.04
CA HIS A 88 -7.39 7.58 -17.93
C HIS A 88 -7.70 6.11 -18.29
N PRO A 89 -7.61 5.69 -19.57
CA PRO A 89 -8.02 4.35 -20.00
C PRO A 89 -7.33 3.20 -19.26
N ALA A 90 -6.08 3.41 -18.83
CA ALA A 90 -5.30 2.40 -18.10
C ALA A 90 -5.82 2.14 -16.68
N THR A 91 -6.53 3.08 -16.04
CA THR A 91 -7.10 2.90 -14.69
C THR A 91 -7.98 1.66 -14.58
N ARG A 92 -8.65 1.27 -15.67
CA ARG A 92 -9.49 0.05 -15.74
C ARG A 92 -8.68 -1.25 -15.76
N ARG A 93 -7.39 -1.17 -16.08
CA ARG A 93 -6.48 -2.31 -16.24
C ARG A 93 -5.46 -2.42 -15.11
N ILE A 94 -5.34 -1.40 -14.26
CA ILE A 94 -4.40 -1.39 -13.14
C ILE A 94 -4.97 -2.27 -12.02
N PRO A 95 -4.34 -3.42 -11.74
CA PRO A 95 -4.84 -4.33 -10.72
C PRO A 95 -4.36 -3.96 -9.31
N LEU A 96 -3.39 -3.03 -9.22
CA LEU A 96 -2.64 -2.70 -8.02
C LEU A 96 -2.43 -1.19 -7.93
N VAL A 97 -2.68 -0.60 -6.77
CA VAL A 97 -2.33 0.80 -6.47
C VAL A 97 -1.34 0.80 -5.32
N VAL A 98 -0.40 1.74 -5.34
CA VAL A 98 0.64 1.86 -4.32
C VAL A 98 0.51 3.21 -3.63
N SER A 99 0.83 3.26 -2.35
CA SER A 99 0.95 4.48 -1.55
C SER A 99 2.07 4.28 -0.53
N ALA A 100 2.70 5.37 -0.09
CA ALA A 100 3.80 5.31 0.85
C ALA A 100 3.80 6.51 1.81
N GLY A 101 4.28 6.28 3.03
CA GLY A 101 4.43 7.32 4.06
C GLY A 101 4.28 6.80 5.48
N SER A 102 4.40 7.70 6.44
CA SER A 102 4.22 7.41 7.88
C SER A 102 2.77 7.14 8.27
N ARG A 103 1.82 7.59 7.44
CA ARG A 103 0.39 7.40 7.61
C ARG A 103 -0.25 7.14 6.25
N ILE A 104 -1.08 6.08 6.16
CA ILE A 104 -1.82 5.72 4.96
C ILE A 104 -3.28 5.41 5.33
N VAL A 105 -4.24 6.01 4.64
CA VAL A 105 -5.68 5.83 4.86
C VAL A 105 -6.24 4.96 3.75
N LEU A 106 -6.82 3.82 4.11
CA LEU A 106 -7.52 2.94 3.20
C LEU A 106 -8.94 3.48 2.98
N SER A 107 -9.25 3.96 1.78
CA SER A 107 -10.55 4.54 1.46
C SER A 107 -11.17 3.92 0.21
N GLY A 108 -12.44 3.52 0.30
CA GLY A 108 -13.24 3.01 -0.82
C GLY A 108 -13.76 4.09 -1.75
N CYS A 109 -13.63 5.36 -1.35
CA CYS A 109 -14.14 6.53 -2.06
C CYS A 109 -13.16 7.11 -3.10
N ILE A 110 -11.91 6.62 -3.13
CA ILE A 110 -10.93 7.09 -4.10
C ILE A 110 -10.95 6.27 -5.38
N VAL A 111 -10.84 6.97 -6.52
CA VAL A 111 -10.59 6.33 -7.80
C VAL A 111 -9.12 5.86 -7.81
N PRO A 112 -8.87 4.56 -8.06
CA PRO A 112 -7.53 3.97 -8.06
C PRO A 112 -6.51 4.78 -8.88
N GLY A 113 -5.42 5.19 -8.22
CA GLY A 113 -4.28 5.87 -8.85
C GLY A 113 -4.56 7.30 -9.30
N THR A 114 -5.58 8.00 -8.81
CA THR A 114 -5.92 9.36 -9.31
C THR A 114 -5.66 10.50 -8.33
N HIS A 115 -4.96 10.22 -7.22
CA HIS A 115 -4.69 11.21 -6.19
C HIS A 115 -3.16 11.33 -6.06
N PRO A 116 -2.60 12.55 -6.16
CA PRO A 116 -1.16 12.76 -5.97
C PRO A 116 -0.75 12.54 -4.51
N GLU A 117 -1.69 12.74 -3.59
CA GLU A 117 -1.58 12.49 -2.15
C GLU A 117 -1.30 10.99 -1.90
N GLN A 118 -0.14 10.68 -1.33
CA GLN A 118 0.33 9.31 -1.05
C GLN A 118 -0.12 8.78 0.31
N ASP A 119 -0.90 9.54 1.06
CA ASP A 119 -1.48 9.16 2.35
C ASP A 119 -2.83 8.48 2.20
N VAL A 120 -3.31 8.21 0.98
CA VAL A 120 -4.58 7.51 0.72
C VAL A 120 -4.40 6.37 -0.27
N LEU A 121 -4.92 5.19 0.07
CA LEU A 121 -4.89 3.97 -0.75
C LEU A 121 -6.28 3.37 -0.87
N CYS A 122 -6.61 2.77 -2.02
CA CYS A 122 -7.98 2.30 -2.24
C CYS A 122 -8.27 1.07 -1.37
N GLY A 123 -9.11 1.21 -0.34
CA GLY A 123 -9.56 0.13 0.53
C GLY A 123 -11.04 -0.18 0.27
N LYS A 124 -11.37 -1.41 -0.14
CA LYS A 124 -12.77 -1.82 -0.35
C LYS A 124 -13.18 -2.84 0.69
N GLY A 125 -14.49 -3.00 0.87
CA GLY A 125 -15.04 -4.03 1.77
C GLY A 125 -14.58 -3.80 3.21
N GLU A 126 -13.98 -4.83 3.81
CA GLU A 126 -13.58 -4.79 5.22
C GLU A 126 -12.36 -3.90 5.48
N MET A 127 -11.64 -3.49 4.44
CA MET A 127 -10.48 -2.59 4.55
C MET A 127 -10.84 -1.10 4.53
N ASP A 128 -12.08 -0.75 4.16
CA ASP A 128 -12.47 0.65 4.07
C ASP A 128 -12.47 1.34 5.44
N GLY A 129 -11.95 2.57 5.48
CA GLY A 129 -11.81 3.38 6.69
C GLY A 129 -10.67 2.97 7.62
N ILE A 130 -9.86 1.97 7.26
CA ILE A 130 -8.67 1.60 8.06
C ILE A 130 -7.56 2.62 7.81
N THR A 131 -6.99 3.09 8.90
CA THR A 131 -5.78 3.89 8.91
C THR A 131 -4.60 3.00 9.28
N LEU A 132 -3.53 3.05 8.50
CA LEU A 132 -2.22 2.48 8.80
C LEU A 132 -1.31 3.59 9.36
N LYS A 133 -0.69 3.36 10.51
CA LYS A 133 0.33 4.25 11.08
C LYS A 133 1.64 3.51 11.26
N ALA A 134 2.70 4.06 10.71
CA ALA A 134 4.06 3.64 10.99
C ALA A 134 4.39 3.87 12.47
N VAL A 135 4.86 2.83 13.14
CA VAL A 135 5.49 2.93 14.46
C VAL A 135 6.80 2.14 14.45
N LYS A 136 7.70 2.42 15.38
CA LYS A 136 8.98 1.73 15.44
C LYS A 136 8.81 0.21 15.53
N GLY A 137 9.31 -0.53 14.54
CA GLY A 137 9.25 -2.00 14.51
C GLY A 137 7.85 -2.59 14.28
N GLY A 138 6.87 -1.78 13.86
CA GLY A 138 5.51 -2.25 13.68
C GLY A 138 4.60 -1.32 12.89
N VAL A 139 3.32 -1.66 12.89
CA VAL A 139 2.24 -0.88 12.28
C VAL A 139 1.00 -0.94 13.17
N ILE A 140 0.37 0.21 13.35
CA ILE A 140 -0.92 0.33 14.03
C ILE A 140 -2.02 0.48 12.97
N LEU A 141 -3.08 -0.33 13.11
CA LEU A 141 -4.32 -0.24 12.37
C LEU A 141 -5.38 0.41 13.26
N GLU A 142 -5.97 1.51 12.78
CA GLU A 142 -7.05 2.23 13.47
C GLU A 142 -8.27 2.40 12.56
N GLY A 143 -9.47 2.42 13.13
CA GLY A 143 -10.71 2.64 12.38
C GLY A 143 -11.08 1.48 11.45
N GLY A 144 -12.08 1.70 10.60
CA GLY A 144 -12.54 0.75 9.58
C GLY A 144 -13.06 -0.60 10.09
N GLY A 145 -13.13 -1.56 9.16
CA GLY A 145 -13.63 -2.92 9.36
C GLY A 145 -12.67 -3.84 10.11
N SER A 146 -12.76 -5.16 9.87
CA SER A 146 -11.96 -6.19 10.56
C SER A 146 -11.52 -7.28 9.59
N PRO A 147 -10.63 -6.96 8.63
CA PRO A 147 -10.15 -7.90 7.64
C PRO A 147 -9.32 -9.00 8.30
N ARG A 148 -9.17 -10.13 7.60
CA ARG A 148 -8.19 -11.14 8.00
C ARG A 148 -6.79 -10.58 7.82
N THR A 149 -5.88 -11.04 8.67
CA THR A 149 -4.48 -10.60 8.66
C THR A 149 -3.52 -11.78 8.60
N ALA A 150 -2.41 -11.59 7.89
CA ALA A 150 -1.33 -12.58 7.83
C ALA A 150 0.02 -11.88 7.68
N ILE A 151 1.03 -12.31 8.44
CA ILE A 151 2.41 -11.88 8.27
C ILE A 151 3.16 -12.98 7.53
N GLN A 152 3.91 -12.60 6.50
CA GLN A 152 4.71 -13.52 5.70
C GLN A 152 6.10 -12.92 5.45
N ARG A 153 7.08 -13.77 5.10
CA ARG A 153 8.39 -13.31 4.64
C ARG A 153 8.24 -12.45 3.38
N PHE A 154 8.92 -11.31 3.35
CA PHE A 154 9.09 -10.46 2.19
C PHE A 154 10.23 -10.99 1.32
N GLN A 155 9.95 -12.08 0.62
CA GLN A 155 10.81 -12.64 -0.42
C GLN A 155 10.01 -12.71 -1.73
N PRO A 156 10.55 -12.21 -2.86
CA PRO A 156 9.84 -12.22 -4.14
C PRO A 156 9.39 -13.62 -4.58
#